data_AF-A0A1Y3E681-F1
#
_entry.id   AF-A0A1Y3E681-F1
#
_cell.length_a   1.000
_cell.length_b   1.000
_cell.length_c   1.000
_cell.angle_alpha   90.00
_cell.angle_beta   90.00
_cell.angle_gamma   90.00
#
_symmetry.space_group_name_H-M   'P 1'
#
loop_
_entity.id
_entity.type
_entity.pdbx_description
1 polymer ?
#
loop_
_entity_poly.entity_id
_entity_poly.type
_entity_poly.pdbx_seq_one_letter_code
_entity_poly.pdbx_strand_id
1 'polypeptide(L)'
;MAYFDPLSLEALTDPIRFFQQGVPIPKRAHPPLGLMKQYMDPKNRGYLADPEKIKEARIETMQKYGFTLETDVEMDSEFAIQKTPLQIFYGLHPGWVISLTDESVLKPKDCDLVHYYSS
;
A
#
# COMPACT_ATOMS: atom_id res chain seq x y z
N MET A 1 -0.76 8.49 3.47
CA MET A 1 -1.86 8.77 2.51
C MET A 1 -1.62 7.98 1.22
N ALA A 2 -2.62 7.30 0.66
CA ALA A 2 -2.44 6.48 -0.55
C ALA A 2 -3.56 6.69 -1.59
N TYR A 3 -3.23 6.50 -2.86
CA TYR A 3 -4.18 6.56 -3.97
C TYR A 3 -4.71 5.16 -4.29
N PHE A 4 -5.98 5.04 -4.64
CA PHE A 4 -6.59 3.81 -5.16
C PHE A 4 -7.36 4.14 -6.43
N ASP A 5 -7.04 3.47 -7.52
CA ASP A 5 -7.81 3.56 -8.77
C ASP A 5 -9.19 2.89 -8.62
N PRO A 6 -10.15 3.15 -9.53
CA PRO A 6 -11.50 2.62 -9.40
C PRO A 6 -11.58 1.10 -9.23
N LEU A 7 -10.75 0.33 -9.95
CA LEU A 7 -10.73 -1.13 -9.84
C LEU A 7 -10.21 -1.58 -8.48
N SER A 8 -9.12 -0.97 -8.02
CA SER A 8 -8.59 -1.23 -6.67
C SER A 8 -9.58 -0.86 -5.57
N LEU A 9 -10.34 0.23 -5.76
CA LEU A 9 -11.34 0.67 -4.80
C LEU A 9 -12.54 -0.28 -4.76
N GLU A 10 -13.01 -0.76 -5.91
CA GLU A 10 -14.07 -1.77 -5.99
C GLU A 10 -13.67 -3.05 -5.25
N ALA A 11 -12.45 -3.54 -5.49
CA ALA A 11 -11.89 -4.70 -4.81
C ALA A 11 -11.79 -4.52 -3.29
N LEU A 12 -11.52 -3.31 -2.81
CA LEU A 12 -11.49 -2.99 -1.38
C LEU A 12 -12.88 -2.80 -0.76
N THR A 13 -13.86 -2.37 -1.55
CA THR A 13 -15.22 -2.08 -1.07
C THR A 13 -15.98 -3.37 -0.79
N ASP A 14 -15.84 -4.37 -1.66
CA ASP A 14 -16.42 -5.70 -1.47
C ASP A 14 -15.40 -6.80 -1.81
N PRO A 15 -14.46 -7.10 -0.88
CA PRO A 15 -13.41 -8.07 -1.13
C PRO A 15 -13.94 -9.50 -1.30
N ILE A 16 -15.05 -9.84 -0.62
CA ILE A 16 -15.64 -11.18 -0.73
C ILE A 16 -16.14 -11.40 -2.15
N ARG A 17 -16.93 -10.45 -2.67
CA ARG A 17 -17.41 -10.52 -4.05
C ARG A 17 -16.27 -10.49 -5.07
N PHE A 18 -15.22 -9.70 -4.82
CA PHE A 18 -14.04 -9.69 -5.67
C PHE A 18 -13.36 -11.07 -5.72
N PHE A 19 -13.10 -11.70 -4.57
CA PHE A 19 -12.46 -13.03 -4.56
C PHE A 19 -13.35 -14.14 -5.13
N GLN A 20 -14.68 -14.01 -5.06
CA GLN A 20 -15.61 -14.91 -5.74
C GLN A 20 -15.48 -14.91 -7.27
N GLN A 21 -14.91 -13.85 -7.87
CA GLN A 21 -14.68 -13.80 -9.31
C GLN A 21 -13.54 -14.75 -9.76
N GLY A 22 -12.72 -15.24 -8.83
CA GLY A 22 -11.61 -16.14 -9.14
C GLY A 22 -10.48 -15.50 -9.95
N VAL A 23 -10.41 -14.16 -9.97
CA VAL A 23 -9.36 -13.40 -10.68
C VAL A 23 -8.15 -13.18 -9.78
N PRO A 24 -6.92 -13.10 -10.33
CA PRO A 24 -5.75 -12.72 -9.56
C PRO A 24 -5.85 -11.27 -9.09
N ILE A 25 -5.31 -10.98 -7.91
CA ILE A 25 -5.26 -9.63 -7.36
C ILE A 25 -4.47 -8.73 -8.32
N PRO A 26 -5.06 -7.64 -8.86
CA PRO A 26 -4.36 -6.75 -9.78
C PRO A 26 -3.35 -5.86 -9.04
N LYS A 27 -2.45 -5.24 -9.81
CA LYS A 27 -1.61 -4.15 -9.31
C LYS A 27 -2.44 -2.87 -9.23
N ARG A 28 -2.27 -2.14 -8.13
CA ARG A 28 -2.84 -0.81 -7.98
C ARG A 28 -2.16 0.17 -8.94
N ALA A 29 -2.92 1.08 -9.54
CA ALA A 29 -2.35 2.09 -10.43
C ALA A 29 -1.71 3.26 -9.65
N HIS A 30 -0.77 3.95 -10.30
CA HIS A 30 -0.27 5.23 -9.82
C HIS A 30 -1.35 6.33 -9.94
N PRO A 31 -1.29 7.37 -9.09
CA PRO A 31 -2.18 8.51 -9.22
C PRO A 31 -1.95 9.23 -10.55
N PRO A 32 -2.99 9.91 -11.08
CA PRO A 32 -2.84 10.82 -12.21
C PRO A 32 -1.76 11.88 -11.96
N LEU A 33 -1.11 12.35 -13.04
CA LEU A 33 0.00 13.31 -12.96
C LEU A 33 -0.33 14.57 -12.14
N GLY A 34 -1.57 15.07 -12.23
CA GLY A 34 -2.02 16.24 -11.47
C GLY A 34 -2.01 16.04 -9.95
N LEU A 35 -2.17 14.80 -9.48
CA LEU A 35 -2.15 14.45 -8.06
C LEU A 35 -0.78 13.92 -7.60
N MET A 36 0.13 13.64 -8.53
CA MET A 36 1.42 13.01 -8.24
C MET A 36 2.21 13.75 -7.14
N LYS A 37 2.27 15.09 -7.26
CA LYS A 37 2.96 15.96 -6.30
C LYS A 37 2.43 15.79 -4.88
N GLN A 38 1.12 15.64 -4.71
CA GLN A 38 0.51 15.51 -3.39
C GLN A 38 0.89 14.20 -2.71
N TYR A 39 1.00 13.10 -3.47
CA TYR A 39 1.36 11.77 -2.96
C TYR A 39 2.87 11.55 -2.84
N MET A 40 3.69 12.42 -3.42
CA MET A 40 5.15 12.47 -3.24
C MET A 40 5.59 13.44 -2.14
N ASP A 41 4.70 14.31 -1.66
CA ASP A 41 5.03 15.29 -0.62
C ASP A 41 5.19 14.62 0.76
N PRO A 42 6.38 14.72 1.40
CA PRO A 42 6.61 14.18 2.74
C PRO A 42 5.70 14.81 3.81
N LYS A 43 5.30 16.08 3.64
CA LYS A 43 4.42 16.79 4.60
C LYS A 43 3.02 16.17 4.64
N ASN A 44 2.56 15.62 3.52
CA ASN A 44 1.30 14.89 3.41
C ASN A 44 1.43 13.41 3.81
N ARG A 45 2.64 12.96 4.17
CA ARG A 45 2.95 11.55 4.47
C ARG A 45 2.49 10.66 3.32
N GLY A 46 2.79 11.11 2.10
CA GLY A 46 2.42 10.43 0.87
C GLY A 46 3.14 9.09 0.76
N TYR A 47 2.45 8.06 0.28
CA TYR A 47 3.01 6.70 0.15
C TYR A 47 4.13 6.56 -0.90
N LEU A 48 4.35 7.60 -1.72
CA LEU A 48 5.44 7.67 -2.69
C LEU A 48 6.52 8.67 -2.26
N ALA A 49 6.38 9.28 -1.08
CA ALA A 49 7.37 10.17 -0.53
C ALA A 49 8.55 9.38 0.07
N ASP A 50 9.71 10.01 0.10
CA ASP A 50 10.91 9.47 0.71
C ASP A 50 10.71 9.29 2.24
N PRO A 51 10.86 8.06 2.78
CA PRO A 51 10.67 7.79 4.20
C PRO A 51 11.49 8.69 5.12
N GLU A 52 12.74 8.99 4.76
CA GLU A 52 13.62 9.82 5.61
C GLU A 52 13.10 11.26 5.69
N LYS A 53 12.64 11.82 4.57
CA LYS A 53 12.03 13.15 4.54
C LYS A 53 10.69 13.21 5.28
N ILE A 54 9.96 12.09 5.37
CA ILE A 54 8.74 12.02 6.20
C ILE A 54 9.11 12.15 7.68
N LYS A 55 10.23 11.57 8.12
CA LYS A 55 10.73 11.71 9.50
C LYS A 55 11.11 13.16 9.79
N GLU A 56 11.84 13.81 8.89
CA GLU A 56 12.18 15.24 9.00
C GLU A 56 10.92 16.10 9.12
N ALA A 57 9.94 15.92 8.22
CA ALA A 57 8.68 16.66 8.25
C ALA A 57 7.86 16.40 9.55
N ARG A 58 7.99 15.21 10.15
CA ARG A 58 7.41 14.90 11.46
C ARG A 58 8.08 15.74 12.56
N ILE A 59 9.42 15.84 12.56
CA ILE A 59 10.17 16.67 13.52
C ILE A 59 9.81 18.15 13.37
N GLU A 60 9.73 18.66 12.14
CA GLU A 60 9.29 20.05 11.89
C GLU A 60 7.88 20.31 12.47
N THR A 61 6.97 19.35 12.29
CA THR A 61 5.60 19.44 12.82
C THR A 61 5.60 19.47 14.35
N MET A 62 6.40 18.61 14.99
CA MET A 62 6.57 18.54 16.44
C MET A 62 7.09 19.86 17.01
N GLN A 63 8.14 20.41 16.40
CA GLN A 63 8.70 21.70 16.79
C GLN A 63 7.69 22.84 16.61
N LYS A 64 6.94 22.85 15.50
CA LYS A 64 5.94 23.89 15.21
C LYS A 64 4.81 23.94 16.25
N TYR A 65 4.36 22.79 16.74
CA TYR A 65 3.22 22.70 17.67
C TYR A 65 3.63 22.45 19.13
N GLY A 66 4.93 22.33 19.42
CA GLY A 66 5.46 22.27 20.79
C GLY A 66 5.20 20.95 21.51
N PHE A 67 5.22 19.82 20.80
CA PHE A 67 5.10 18.49 21.42
C PHE A 67 6.28 17.58 21.07
N THR A 68 6.58 16.63 21.95
CA THR A 68 7.60 15.59 21.75
C THR A 68 6.93 14.21 21.71
N LEU A 69 7.52 13.27 20.97
CA LEU A 69 7.09 11.87 20.99
C LEU A 69 7.91 11.18 22.07
N GLU A 70 7.24 10.51 23.01
CA GLU A 70 7.89 9.80 24.14
C GLU A 70 8.56 8.49 23.71
N THR A 71 8.27 8.02 22.50
CA THR A 71 8.80 6.77 21.96
C THR A 71 9.03 6.92 20.46
N ASP A 72 10.12 6.35 19.96
CA ASP A 72 10.33 6.18 18.54
C ASP A 72 9.26 5.22 18.01
N VAL A 73 8.22 5.79 17.38
CA VAL A 73 7.09 5.06 16.78
C VAL A 73 7.55 4.02 15.74
N GLU A 74 8.80 4.10 15.27
CA GLU A 74 9.41 3.11 14.36
C GLU A 74 9.85 1.83 15.07
N MET A 75 10.08 1.86 16.39
CA MET A 75 10.43 0.67 17.17
C MET A 75 9.21 -0.19 17.51
N ASP A 76 8.00 0.35 17.32
CA ASP A 76 6.77 -0.37 17.58
C ASP A 76 6.37 -1.16 16.34
N SER A 77 6.61 -2.48 16.40
CA SER A 77 6.58 -3.39 15.25
C SER A 77 5.27 -3.39 14.46
N GLU A 78 4.17 -2.97 15.10
CA GLU A 78 2.84 -2.92 14.50
C GLU A 78 2.69 -1.79 13.47
N PHE A 79 3.45 -0.69 13.61
CA PHE A 79 3.39 0.45 12.68
C PHE A 79 4.44 0.41 11.56
N ALA A 80 5.41 -0.50 11.67
CA ALA A 80 6.45 -0.67 10.66
C ALA A 80 5.92 -1.28 9.35
N ILE A 81 4.80 -2.00 9.41
CA ILE A 81 4.30 -2.75 8.27
C ILE A 81 3.49 -1.84 7.35
N GLN A 82 4.11 -1.44 6.24
CA GLN A 82 3.47 -0.65 5.18
C GLN A 82 3.20 -1.51 3.95
N LYS A 83 2.05 -1.28 3.31
CA LYS A 83 1.74 -1.86 2.00
C LYS A 83 2.74 -1.35 0.97
N THR A 84 3.14 -2.19 0.02
CA THR A 84 3.92 -1.70 -1.12
C THR A 84 3.07 -0.76 -1.99
N PRO A 85 3.69 0.16 -2.76
CA PRO A 85 2.96 1.14 -3.56
C PRO A 85 1.93 0.56 -4.54
N LEU A 86 2.13 -0.66 -5.02
CA LEU A 86 1.27 -1.33 -6.00
C LEU A 86 0.30 -2.35 -5.36
N GLN A 87 0.35 -2.51 -4.04
CA GLN A 87 -0.43 -3.50 -3.32
C GLN A 87 -1.78 -2.93 -2.84
N ILE A 88 -2.84 -3.71 -3.06
CA ILE A 88 -4.21 -3.35 -2.69
C ILE A 88 -4.51 -3.79 -1.25
N PHE A 89 -4.39 -5.09 -0.98
CA PHE A 89 -4.71 -5.72 0.30
C PHE A 89 -3.48 -5.83 1.20
N TYR A 90 -3.69 -5.75 2.52
CA TYR A 90 -2.60 -5.98 3.47
C TYR A 90 -2.31 -7.48 3.57
N GLY A 91 -1.03 -7.87 3.52
CA GLY A 91 -0.60 -9.28 3.61
C GLY A 91 -0.85 -10.15 2.36
N LEU A 92 -1.50 -9.60 1.32
CA LEU A 92 -1.76 -10.30 0.06
C LEU A 92 -1.12 -9.55 -1.10
N HIS A 93 -0.33 -10.25 -1.92
CA HIS A 93 0.43 -9.65 -3.00
C HIS A 93 -0.32 -9.71 -4.33
N PRO A 94 -0.07 -8.75 -5.25
CA PRO A 94 -0.62 -8.80 -6.59
C PRO A 94 -0.17 -10.09 -7.31
N GLY A 95 -1.06 -10.62 -8.16
CA GLY A 95 -0.88 -11.88 -8.87
C GLY A 95 -1.35 -13.12 -8.11
N TRP A 96 -1.63 -13.01 -6.80
CA TRP A 96 -2.18 -14.14 -6.04
C TRP A 96 -3.67 -14.32 -6.34
N VAL A 97 -4.12 -15.57 -6.35
CA VAL A 97 -5.53 -15.95 -6.45
C VAL A 97 -5.96 -16.55 -5.11
N ILE A 98 -7.11 -16.13 -4.59
CA ILE A 98 -7.62 -16.61 -3.30
C ILE A 98 -8.80 -17.53 -3.57
N SER A 99 -8.71 -18.77 -3.09
CA SER A 99 -9.84 -19.70 -3.06
C SER A 99 -10.55 -19.56 -1.72
N LEU A 100 -11.77 -19.03 -1.74
CA LEU A 100 -12.61 -18.93 -0.55
C LEU A 100 -13.15 -20.31 -0.12
N THR A 101 -13.29 -21.26 -1.06
CA THR A 101 -13.80 -22.61 -0.76
C THR A 101 -12.74 -23.47 -0.09
N ASP A 102 -11.50 -23.38 -0.54
CA ASP A 102 -10.39 -24.20 -0.04
C ASP A 102 -9.55 -23.48 1.02
N GLU A 103 -9.94 -22.26 1.40
CA GLU A 103 -9.22 -21.37 2.32
C GLU A 103 -7.72 -21.26 1.99
N SER A 104 -7.40 -21.18 0.69
CA SER A 104 -6.03 -21.28 0.20
C SER A 104 -5.64 -20.13 -0.72
N VAL A 105 -4.32 -19.86 -0.76
CA VAL A 105 -3.72 -18.81 -1.58
C VAL A 105 -2.85 -19.44 -2.65
N LEU A 106 -3.23 -19.26 -3.91
CA LEU A 106 -2.49 -19.74 -5.07
C LEU A 106 -1.53 -18.64 -5.54
N LYS A 107 -0.24 -18.97 -5.58
CA LYS A 107 0.83 -18.06 -6.02
C LYS A 107 1.28 -18.41 -7.44
N PRO A 108 1.57 -17.41 -8.29
CA PRO A 108 2.10 -17.66 -9.62
C PRO A 108 3.46 -18.37 -9.53
N LYS A 109 3.64 -19.40 -10.36
CA LYS A 109 4.92 -20.14 -10.48
C LYS A 109 5.73 -19.75 -11.71
N ASP A 110 5.05 -19.21 -12.72
CA ASP A 110 5.68 -18.76 -13.96
C ASP A 110 6.57 -17.54 -13.68
N CYS A 111 7.83 -17.61 -14.09
CA CYS A 111 8.81 -16.55 -13.91
C CYS A 111 8.35 -15.22 -14.52
N ASP A 112 7.71 -15.26 -15.69
CA ASP A 112 7.27 -14.06 -16.40
C ASP A 112 6.12 -13.38 -15.63
N LEU A 113 5.21 -14.17 -15.08
CA LEU A 113 4.12 -13.65 -14.23
C LEU A 113 4.66 -13.10 -12.92
N VAL A 114 5.59 -13.78 -12.28
CA VAL A 114 6.25 -13.29 -11.05
C VAL A 114 6.94 -11.97 -11.33
N HIS A 115 7.66 -11.86 -12.44
CA HIS A 115 8.33 -10.61 -12.83
C HIS A 115 7.31 -9.50 -13.14
N TYR A 116 6.25 -9.80 -13.88
CA TYR A 116 5.19 -8.84 -14.20
C TYR A 116 4.52 -8.27 -12.94
N TYR A 117 4.22 -9.09 -11.93
CA TYR A 117 3.55 -8.66 -10.71
C TYR A 117 4.48 -8.02 -9.66
N SER A 118 5.79 -8.28 -9.74
CA SER A 118 6.79 -7.68 -8.84
C SER A 118 7.41 -6.38 -9.37
N SER A 119 7.25 -6.10 -10.66
CA SER A 119 7.70 -4.85 -11.32
C SER A 119 6.72 -3.70 -11.16
#